data_AF-A0A3P7MTG2-F1
#
_entry.id   AF-A0A3P7MTG2-F1
#
_cell.length_a   1.000
_cell.length_b   1.000
_cell.length_c   1.000
_cell.angle_alpha   90.00
_cell.angle_beta   90.00
_cell.angle_gamma   90.00
#
_symmetry.space_group_name_H-M   'P 1'
#
loop_
_entity.id
_entity.type
_entity.pdbx_description
1 polymer ?
#
loop_
_entity_poly.entity_id
_entity_poly.type
_entity_poly.pdbx_seq_one_letter_code
_entity_poly.pdbx_strand_id
1 'polypeptide(L)'
;MTPISQFQPVLVRTAYDKVDSVYYLVQKLILDHQSVTSGLFPRYSKNHEIGFVKDSIYCALACWACSIAYKRLDDDRGRQTELRQSAVKAMRGIMFAWMQQLDNLNQFKKNNLPEFALHARFDLHTGMALTTPNEKVSSHFIRTTFDNLLGLLCIAVHCKI
;
A
#
# COMPACT_ATOMS: atom_id res chain seq x y z
N MET A 1 39.20 -3.69 -26.15
CA MET A 1 37.75 -3.91 -26.13
C MET A 1 37.13 -2.70 -25.45
N THR A 2 36.63 -1.74 -26.21
CA THR A 2 35.90 -0.59 -25.66
C THR A 2 34.54 -1.07 -25.11
N PRO A 3 34.06 -0.54 -23.98
CA PRO A 3 32.72 -0.88 -23.51
C PRO A 3 31.72 -0.31 -24.52
N ILE A 4 30.78 -1.14 -24.96
CA ILE A 4 29.64 -0.73 -25.77
C ILE A 4 28.86 0.28 -24.93
N SER A 5 29.01 1.57 -25.21
CA SER A 5 28.14 2.60 -24.63
C SER A 5 26.72 2.33 -25.13
N GLN A 6 25.85 1.82 -24.26
CA GLN A 6 24.43 1.63 -24.57
C GLN A 6 23.82 2.99 -24.94
N PHE A 7 23.66 3.22 -26.23
CA PHE A 7 22.97 4.40 -26.76
C PHE A 7 21.47 4.23 -26.51
N GLN A 8 21.03 4.57 -25.30
CA GLN A 8 19.61 4.66 -24.99
C GLN A 8 19.00 5.82 -25.79
N PRO A 9 17.97 5.58 -26.62
CA PRO A 9 17.36 6.61 -27.45
C PRO A 9 16.80 7.74 -26.58
N VAL A 10 16.84 8.98 -27.06
CA VAL A 10 16.46 10.20 -26.30
C VAL A 10 15.08 10.07 -25.66
N LEU A 11 14.12 9.43 -26.35
CA LEU A 11 12.77 9.17 -25.82
C LEU A 11 12.79 8.32 -24.54
N VAL A 12 13.63 7.28 -24.47
CA VAL A 12 13.77 6.41 -23.28
C VAL A 12 14.40 7.17 -22.13
N ARG A 13 15.36 8.06 -22.41
CA ARG A 13 15.95 8.95 -21.38
C ARG A 13 14.88 9.85 -20.76
N THR A 14 14.04 10.49 -21.58
CA THR A 14 12.95 11.34 -21.07
C THR A 14 11.88 10.58 -20.27
N ALA A 15 11.62 9.32 -20.62
CA ALA A 15 10.69 8.47 -19.87
C ALA A 15 11.30 8.03 -18.53
N TYR A 16 12.58 7.68 -18.53
CA TYR A 16 13.34 7.35 -17.33
C TYR A 16 13.33 8.52 -16.34
N ASP A 17 13.67 9.73 -16.78
CA ASP A 17 13.72 10.93 -15.94
C ASP A 17 12.37 11.23 -15.28
N LYS A 18 11.26 11.01 -16.02
CA LYS A 18 9.90 11.15 -15.48
C LYS A 18 9.61 10.11 -14.41
N VAL A 19 9.92 8.84 -14.66
CA VAL A 19 9.70 7.77 -13.67
C VAL A 19 10.59 8.00 -12.44
N ASP A 20 11.82 8.49 -12.61
CA ASP A 20 12.74 8.84 -11.52
C ASP A 20 12.21 10.01 -10.67
N SER A 21 11.63 11.03 -11.30
CA SER A 21 10.99 12.14 -10.58
C SER A 21 9.80 11.66 -9.74
N VAL A 22 8.97 10.75 -10.28
CA VAL A 22 7.85 10.15 -9.54
C VAL A 22 8.34 9.27 -8.41
N TYR A 23 9.41 8.50 -8.64
CA TYR A 23 10.03 7.68 -7.62
C TYR A 23 10.52 8.50 -6.44
N TYR A 24 11.24 9.60 -6.70
CA TYR A 24 11.68 10.50 -5.64
C TYR A 24 10.51 11.04 -4.81
N LEU A 25 9.40 11.36 -5.46
CA LEU A 25 8.18 11.79 -4.78
C LEU A 25 7.57 10.67 -3.92
N VAL A 26 7.47 9.45 -4.46
CA VAL A 26 6.97 8.28 -3.74
C VAL A 26 7.86 7.96 -2.54
N GLN A 27 9.18 8.03 -2.70
CA GLN A 27 10.12 7.79 -1.61
C GLN A 27 9.87 8.78 -0.47
N LYS A 28 9.88 10.08 -0.78
CA LYS A 28 9.75 11.17 0.20
C LYS A 28 8.37 11.22 0.88
N LEU A 29 7.30 11.00 0.12
CA LEU A 29 5.93 11.16 0.65
C LEU A 29 5.36 9.87 1.22
N ILE A 30 5.81 8.71 0.76
CA ILE A 30 5.21 7.42 1.08
C ILE A 30 6.22 6.56 1.84
N LEU A 31 7.31 6.13 1.19
CA LEU A 31 8.22 5.12 1.76
C LEU A 31 8.82 5.54 3.11
N ASP A 32 9.21 6.82 3.24
CA ASP A 32 9.79 7.37 4.47
C ASP A 32 8.83 7.33 5.68
N HIS A 33 7.53 7.19 5.44
CA HIS A 33 6.49 7.18 6.48
C HIS A 33 5.87 5.80 6.68
N GLN A 34 6.36 4.75 6.00
CA GLN A 34 5.85 3.40 6.20
C GLN A 34 6.27 2.86 7.56
N SER A 35 5.31 2.35 8.33
CA SER A 35 5.61 1.67 9.58
C SER A 35 6.49 0.44 9.35
N VAL A 36 7.62 0.38 10.07
CA VAL A 36 8.55 -0.75 9.95
C VAL A 36 7.97 -2.04 10.53
N THR A 37 7.08 -1.95 11.52
CA THR A 37 6.47 -3.09 12.21
C THR A 37 5.16 -3.51 11.55
N SER A 38 4.19 -2.59 11.43
CA SER A 38 2.85 -2.92 10.92
C SER A 38 2.76 -2.87 9.40
N GLY A 39 3.64 -2.11 8.72
CA GLY A 39 3.54 -1.85 7.28
C GLY A 39 2.48 -0.82 6.88
N LEU A 40 1.69 -0.31 7.82
CA LEU A 40 0.66 0.70 7.59
C LEU A 40 1.28 2.09 7.38
N PHE A 41 0.46 3.00 6.86
CA PHE A 41 0.81 4.39 6.64
C PHE A 41 -0.05 5.34 7.47
N PRO A 42 0.53 6.42 7.99
CA PRO A 42 -0.22 7.49 8.63
C PRO A 42 -0.93 8.35 7.57
N ARG A 43 -2.00 9.05 7.99
CA ARG A 43 -2.69 10.02 7.12
C ARG A 43 -1.86 11.29 6.89
N TYR A 44 -1.07 11.69 7.88
CA TYR A 44 -0.28 12.92 7.82
C TYR A 44 1.15 12.63 8.28
N SER A 45 2.13 13.23 7.61
CA SER A 45 3.57 13.04 7.88
C SER A 45 4.01 13.40 9.30
N LYS A 46 3.23 14.21 10.04
CA LYS A 46 3.54 14.55 11.44
C LYS A 46 2.97 13.56 12.46
N ASN A 47 2.00 12.74 12.06
CA ASN A 47 1.33 11.81 12.95
C ASN A 47 1.92 10.41 12.75
N HIS A 48 2.66 9.91 13.74
CA HIS A 48 3.31 8.60 13.67
C HIS A 48 2.66 7.55 14.55
N GLU A 49 1.52 7.88 15.18
CA GLU A 49 0.84 6.99 16.13
C GLU A 49 -0.29 6.22 15.48
N ILE A 50 -0.97 6.81 14.48
CA ILE A 50 -2.21 6.26 13.92
C ILE A 50 -2.06 5.95 12.43
N GLY A 51 -2.26 4.68 12.08
CA GLY A 51 -2.40 4.20 10.72
C GLY A 51 -3.86 4.17 10.27
N PHE A 52 -4.09 4.48 9.00
CA PHE A 52 -5.40 4.40 8.37
C PHE A 52 -5.39 3.39 7.23
N VAL A 53 -6.35 2.45 7.21
CA VAL A 53 -6.42 1.41 6.17
C VAL A 53 -6.57 2.02 4.78
N LYS A 54 -7.48 2.99 4.62
CA LYS A 54 -7.73 3.68 3.35
C LYS A 54 -6.47 4.31 2.79
N ASP A 55 -5.79 5.10 3.61
CA ASP A 55 -4.56 5.80 3.24
C ASP A 55 -3.44 4.80 2.91
N SER A 56 -3.36 3.70 3.67
CA SER A 56 -2.39 2.62 3.41
C SER A 56 -2.61 1.90 2.08
N ILE A 57 -3.87 1.73 1.65
CA ILE A 57 -4.20 1.12 0.36
C ILE A 57 -3.75 2.02 -0.79
N TYR A 58 -4.01 3.33 -0.72
CA TYR A 58 -3.57 4.26 -1.76
C TYR A 58 -2.05 4.33 -1.85
N CYS A 59 -1.36 4.32 -0.70
CA CYS A 59 0.09 4.26 -0.65
C CYS A 59 0.63 2.98 -1.30
N ALA A 60 0.05 1.81 -0.97
CA ALA A 60 0.42 0.53 -1.57
C ALA A 60 0.21 0.52 -3.09
N LEU A 61 -0.92 1.08 -3.56
CA LEU A 61 -1.22 1.23 -4.98
C LEU A 61 -0.22 2.13 -5.70
N ALA A 62 0.15 3.27 -5.10
CA ALA A 62 1.13 4.17 -5.66
C ALA A 62 2.51 3.51 -5.78
N CYS A 63 2.97 2.82 -4.73
CA CYS A 63 4.22 2.05 -4.78
C CYS A 63 4.17 0.98 -5.88
N TRP A 64 3.09 0.21 -5.95
CA TRP A 64 2.93 -0.83 -6.98
C TRP A 64 2.90 -0.28 -8.40
N ALA A 65 2.16 0.80 -8.65
CA ALA A 65 2.09 1.45 -9.95
C ALA A 65 3.47 1.98 -10.39
N CYS A 66 4.20 2.63 -9.47
CA CYS A 66 5.56 3.09 -9.72
C CYS A 66 6.51 1.91 -10.04
N SER A 67 6.36 0.78 -9.35
CA SER A 67 7.15 -0.43 -9.62
C SER A 67 6.89 -1.01 -11.02
N ILE A 68 5.67 -0.92 -11.53
CA ILE A 68 5.33 -1.37 -12.88
C ILE A 68 5.95 -0.45 -13.92
N ALA A 69 6.01 0.86 -13.65
CA ALA A 69 6.69 1.80 -14.53
C ALA A 69 8.17 1.44 -14.67
N TYR A 70 8.83 1.09 -13.56
CA TYR A 70 10.21 0.59 -13.56
C TYR A 70 10.37 -0.78 -14.21
N LYS A 71 9.38 -1.67 -14.16
CA LYS A 71 9.42 -2.98 -14.85
C LYS A 71 9.68 -2.85 -16.35
N ARG A 72 9.27 -1.73 -16.94
CA ARG A 72 9.39 -1.45 -18.37
C ARG A 72 10.72 -0.77 -18.74
N LEU A 73 11.56 -0.48 -17.75
CA LEU A 73 12.88 0.14 -17.90
C LEU A 73 13.95 -0.92 -17.60
N ASP A 74 14.99 -1.02 -18.44
CA ASP A 74 16.01 -2.09 -18.33
C ASP A 74 16.97 -1.93 -17.14
N ASP A 75 17.14 -0.73 -16.59
CA ASP A 75 18.01 -0.44 -15.43
C ASP A 75 17.23 0.29 -14.33
N ASP A 76 16.55 -0.47 -13.47
CA ASP A 76 15.76 0.07 -12.36
C ASP A 76 16.56 0.19 -11.05
N ARG A 77 17.81 -0.29 -11.02
CA ARG A 77 18.70 -0.28 -9.84
C ARG A 77 18.06 -0.86 -8.57
N GLY A 78 17.17 -1.84 -8.72
CA GLY A 78 16.46 -2.48 -7.59
C GLY A 78 15.26 -1.70 -7.04
N ARG A 79 14.94 -0.53 -7.61
CA ARG A 79 13.82 0.32 -7.17
C ARG A 79 12.47 -0.38 -7.37
N GLN A 80 12.32 -1.18 -8.43
CA GLN A 80 11.11 -1.99 -8.60
C GLN A 80 10.89 -2.90 -7.39
N THR A 81 11.94 -3.60 -6.96
CA THR A 81 11.85 -4.57 -5.88
C THR A 81 11.50 -3.88 -4.57
N GLU A 82 12.17 -2.76 -4.25
CA GLU A 82 11.86 -1.95 -3.06
C GLU A 82 10.38 -1.53 -3.02
N LEU A 83 9.89 -0.93 -4.11
CA LEU A 83 8.50 -0.49 -4.24
C LEU A 83 7.50 -1.65 -4.12
N ARG A 84 7.79 -2.79 -4.76
CA ARG A 84 6.96 -4.00 -4.66
C ARG A 84 6.90 -4.52 -3.23
N GLN A 85 8.04 -4.61 -2.56
CA GLN A 85 8.10 -5.10 -1.18
C GLN A 85 7.39 -4.15 -0.22
N SER A 86 7.51 -2.83 -0.40
CA SER A 86 6.74 -1.84 0.37
C SER A 86 5.22 -2.04 0.19
N ALA A 87 4.76 -2.23 -1.05
CA ALA A 87 3.34 -2.50 -1.33
C ALA A 87 2.87 -3.82 -0.68
N VAL A 88 3.65 -4.90 -0.79
CA VAL A 88 3.34 -6.20 -0.16
C VAL A 88 3.27 -6.07 1.36
N LYS A 89 4.22 -5.34 1.96
CA LYS A 89 4.26 -5.09 3.41
C LYS A 89 3.00 -4.36 3.88
N ALA A 90 2.56 -3.36 3.13
CA ALA A 90 1.34 -2.62 3.45
C ALA A 90 0.08 -3.48 3.35
N MET A 91 -0.07 -4.26 2.28
CA MET A 91 -1.20 -5.18 2.14
C MET A 91 -1.24 -6.23 3.25
N ARG A 92 -0.08 -6.76 3.65
CA ARG A 92 0.03 -7.68 4.79
C ARG A 92 -0.43 -7.01 6.09
N GLY A 93 -0.01 -5.77 6.33
CA GLY A 93 -0.42 -4.97 7.47
C GLY A 93 -1.94 -4.75 7.54
N ILE A 94 -2.55 -4.37 6.41
CA ILE A 94 -4.00 -4.19 6.29
C ILE A 94 -4.74 -5.49 6.61
N MET A 95 -4.27 -6.63 6.08
CA MET A 95 -4.91 -7.91 6.33
C MET A 95 -4.77 -8.33 7.79
N PHE A 96 -3.60 -8.12 8.40
CA PHE A 96 -3.40 -8.33 9.83
C PHE A 96 -4.36 -7.50 10.68
N ALA A 97 -4.49 -6.21 10.36
CA ALA A 97 -5.40 -5.28 11.02
C ALA A 97 -6.87 -5.74 10.94
N TRP A 98 -7.33 -6.22 9.79
CA TRP A 98 -8.68 -6.76 9.63
C TRP A 98 -8.90 -8.12 10.28
N MET A 99 -7.90 -8.99 10.31
CA MET A 99 -8.00 -10.28 10.99
C MET A 99 -8.28 -10.13 12.49
N GLN A 100 -7.85 -9.03 13.11
CA GLN A 100 -8.17 -8.74 14.50
C GLN A 100 -9.64 -8.33 14.73
N GLN A 101 -10.38 -8.00 13.66
CA GLN A 101 -11.77 -7.56 13.72
C GLN A 101 -12.74 -8.58 13.12
N LEU A 102 -12.32 -9.84 12.98
CA LEU A 102 -13.14 -10.90 12.36
C LEU A 102 -14.46 -11.12 13.09
N ASP A 103 -14.50 -11.00 14.41
CA ASP A 103 -15.74 -11.16 15.18
C ASP A 103 -16.76 -10.07 14.85
N ASN A 104 -16.31 -8.81 14.77
CA ASN A 104 -17.14 -7.70 14.32
C ASN A 104 -17.62 -7.94 12.88
N LEU A 105 -16.73 -8.37 11.98
CA LEU A 105 -17.12 -8.70 10.60
C LEU A 105 -18.19 -9.80 10.54
N ASN A 106 -18.08 -10.83 11.38
CA ASN A 106 -19.03 -11.94 11.43
C ASN A 106 -20.39 -11.48 11.97
N GLN A 107 -20.41 -10.62 12.98
CA GLN A 107 -21.64 -10.02 13.51
C GLN A 107 -22.27 -9.04 12.52
N PHE A 108 -21.45 -8.28 11.80
CA PHE A 108 -21.89 -7.40 10.71
C PHE A 108 -22.56 -8.20 9.58
N LYS A 109 -21.99 -9.34 9.17
CA LYS A 109 -22.61 -10.22 8.16
C LYS A 109 -24.00 -10.73 8.56
N LYS A 110 -24.20 -11.01 9.86
CA LYS A 110 -25.47 -11.54 10.38
C LYS A 110 -26.52 -10.45 10.57
N ASN A 111 -26.12 -9.33 11.17
CA ASN A 111 -27.06 -8.33 11.68
C ASN A 111 -27.10 -7.07 10.80
N ASN A 112 -26.07 -6.83 9.98
CA ASN A 112 -25.88 -5.64 9.14
C ASN A 112 -26.04 -4.31 9.91
N LEU A 113 -25.67 -4.33 11.20
CA LEU A 113 -25.76 -3.17 12.07
C LEU A 113 -24.46 -2.36 12.02
N PRO A 114 -24.54 -1.02 12.02
CA PRO A 114 -23.37 -0.16 11.93
C PRO A 114 -22.42 -0.29 13.13
N GLU A 115 -22.91 -0.83 14.26
CA GLU A 115 -22.08 -1.12 15.43
C GLU A 115 -21.00 -2.18 15.21
N PHE A 116 -21.21 -3.08 14.24
CA PHE A 116 -20.26 -4.13 13.90
C PHE A 116 -19.40 -3.79 12.67
N ALA A 117 -19.50 -2.56 12.13
CA ALA A 117 -18.69 -2.13 11.01
C ALA A 117 -17.19 -2.14 11.37
N LEU A 118 -16.33 -2.53 10.42
CA LEU A 118 -14.88 -2.54 10.64
C LEU A 118 -14.35 -1.13 10.92
N HIS A 119 -13.45 -1.04 11.89
CA HIS A 119 -12.67 0.17 12.12
C HIS A 119 -11.59 0.30 11.04
N ALA A 120 -11.30 1.53 10.61
CA ALA A 120 -10.20 1.80 9.68
C ALA A 120 -9.00 2.47 10.32
N ARG A 121 -9.03 2.67 11.64
CA ARG A 121 -7.96 3.30 12.42
C ARG A 121 -7.28 2.26 13.30
N PHE A 122 -5.96 2.24 13.21
CA PHE A 122 -5.12 1.28 13.89
C PHE A 122 -3.92 2.01 14.48
N ASP A 123 -3.38 1.46 15.55
CA ASP A 123 -2.11 1.88 16.08
C ASP A 123 -1.02 1.56 15.05
N LEU A 124 -0.21 2.55 14.68
CA LEU A 124 0.74 2.45 13.57
C LEU A 124 1.88 1.47 13.90
N HIS A 125 2.20 1.27 15.18
CA HIS A 125 3.35 0.47 15.60
C HIS A 125 2.97 -0.97 15.89
N THR A 126 1.81 -1.19 16.50
CA THR A 126 1.31 -2.52 16.87
C THR A 126 0.36 -3.11 15.83
N GLY A 127 -0.26 -2.28 14.99
CA GLY A 127 -1.30 -2.69 14.04
C GLY A 127 -2.62 -3.07 14.72
N MET A 128 -2.78 -2.77 16.02
CA MET A 128 -3.98 -3.09 16.79
C MET A 128 -5.11 -2.09 16.53
N ALA A 129 -6.35 -2.57 16.59
CA ALA A 129 -7.52 -1.71 16.38
C ALA A 129 -7.65 -0.68 17.52
N LEU A 130 -7.79 0.60 17.18
CA LEU A 130 -8.02 1.66 18.16
C LEU A 130 -9.52 1.87 18.37
N THR A 131 -10.02 1.52 19.56
CA THR A 131 -11.39 1.72 20.01
C THR A 131 -11.61 3.19 20.39
N THR A 132 -11.79 4.06 19.40
CA THR A 132 -12.32 5.42 19.65
C THR A 132 -13.78 5.52 19.21
N PRO A 133 -14.66 6.25 19.92
CA PRO A 133 -16.10 6.06 19.78
C PRO A 133 -16.75 6.57 18.48
N ASN A 134 -16.02 7.22 17.55
CA ASN A 134 -16.70 8.11 16.60
C ASN A 134 -16.19 8.16 15.14
N GLU A 135 -15.54 7.11 14.63
CA GLU A 135 -15.21 7.06 13.19
C GLU A 135 -15.42 5.63 12.66
N LYS A 136 -16.68 5.21 12.61
CA LYS A 136 -17.09 3.94 11.96
C LYS A 136 -17.00 4.13 10.46
N VAL A 137 -16.17 3.33 9.80
CA VAL A 137 -16.08 3.38 8.34
C VAL A 137 -17.34 2.77 7.75
N SER A 138 -18.01 3.56 6.92
CA SER A 138 -19.24 3.17 6.23
C SER A 138 -19.02 1.84 5.51
N SER A 139 -19.91 0.89 5.76
CA SER A 139 -19.89 -0.48 5.26
C SER A 139 -19.75 -0.61 3.74
N HIS A 140 -20.10 0.44 2.99
CA HIS A 140 -19.81 0.57 1.57
C HIS A 140 -18.30 0.49 1.26
N PHE A 141 -17.45 1.13 2.05
CA PHE A 141 -16.01 1.16 1.83
C PHE A 141 -15.38 -0.22 2.02
N ILE A 142 -15.80 -0.98 3.03
CA ILE A 142 -15.27 -2.33 3.31
C ILE A 142 -15.52 -3.26 2.13
N ARG A 143 -16.74 -3.26 1.58
CA ARG A 143 -17.13 -4.15 0.48
C ARG A 143 -16.32 -3.87 -0.78
N THR A 144 -16.25 -2.61 -1.20
CA THR A 144 -15.45 -2.20 -2.37
C THR A 144 -13.96 -2.45 -2.16
N THR A 145 -13.47 -2.26 -0.93
CA THR A 145 -12.05 -2.47 -0.63
C THR A 145 -11.67 -3.94 -0.60
N PHE A 146 -12.50 -4.82 -0.04
CA PHE A 146 -12.21 -6.26 0.00
C PHE A 146 -12.20 -6.86 -1.41
N ASP A 147 -13.12 -6.45 -2.27
CA ASP A 147 -13.17 -6.88 -3.68
C ASP A 147 -11.92 -6.38 -4.46
N ASN A 148 -11.53 -5.12 -4.26
CA ASN A 148 -10.31 -4.57 -4.85
C ASN A 148 -9.03 -5.20 -4.28
N LEU A 149 -8.99 -5.51 -2.98
CA LEU A 149 -7.85 -6.11 -2.30
C LEU A 149 -7.66 -7.57 -2.70
N LEU A 150 -8.74 -8.35 -2.87
CA LEU A 150 -8.67 -9.71 -3.44
C LEU A 150 -8.14 -9.69 -4.88
N GLY A 151 -8.58 -8.73 -5.69
CA GLY A 151 -8.02 -8.51 -7.04
C GLY A 151 -6.52 -8.24 -7.01
N LEU A 152 -6.07 -7.35 -6.12
CA LEU A 152 -4.64 -7.01 -5.95
C LEU A 152 -3.81 -8.16 -5.36
N LEU A 153 -4.33 -8.91 -4.38
CA LEU A 153 -3.67 -10.11 -3.84
C LEU A 153 -3.58 -11.22 -4.88
N CYS A 154 -4.63 -11.46 -5.67
CA CYS A 154 -4.57 -12.41 -6.78
C CYS A 154 -3.50 -12.00 -7.81
N ILE A 155 -3.37 -10.72 -8.14
CA ILE A 155 -2.32 -10.23 -9.03
C ILE A 155 -0.93 -10.37 -8.40
N ALA A 156 -0.78 -10.06 -7.11
CA ALA A 156 0.49 -10.19 -6.40
C ALA A 156 0.94 -11.67 -6.24
N VAL A 157 0.00 -12.60 -6.08
CA VAL A 157 0.27 -14.04 -5.93
C VAL A 157 0.44 -14.75 -7.28
N HIS A 158 -0.26 -14.34 -8.34
CA HIS A 158 -0.04 -14.89 -9.69
C HIS A 158 1.18 -14.31 -10.41
N CYS A 159 1.65 -13.13 -10.02
CA CYS A 159 2.89 -12.56 -10.55
C CYS A 159 4.07 -13.00 -9.66
N LYS A 160 4.41 -14.30 -9.72
CA LYS A 160 5.55 -14.98 -9.06
C LYS A 160 6.63 -14.00 -8.58
N ILE A 161 6.79 -13.93 -7.25
CA ILE A 161 8.09 -13.69 -6.62
C ILE A 161 8.98 -14.89 -6.95
#